data_AF-A0A1M6E4K2-F1
#
_entry.id   AF-A0A1M6E4K2-F1
#
_cell.length_a   1.000
_cell.length_b   1.000
_cell.length_c   1.000
_cell.angle_alpha   90.00
_cell.angle_beta   90.00
_cell.angle_gamma   90.00
#
_symmetry.space_group_name_H-M   'P 1'
#
loop_
_entity.id
_entity.type
_entity.pdbx_description
1 polymer ?
#
loop_
_entity_poly.entity_id
_entity_poly.type
_entity_poly.pdbx_seq_one_letter_code
_entity_poly.pdbx_strand_id
1 'polypeptide(L)'
;MNQTIGFLLDNACPSIRYRVKREILDEISPQEEEKLQSQILEDKLLREFIERQNSDGWIDEDFHSEKGVETAIRLFSEKGVLASQPSFKVMLEELERREDTFDKGCLFNIGKILDHKSFGGSKVIRAAAFAQAGIEDKHFIKEQIELALDKLKFVCSVSTIDSVAKQYKDKLVFKDGTKWPCIYDLRLLAYTKGWRSEENKRTVVVSIKKMIELSPIPYIHILERNQLIAPAAFCMQDFNPDVNKLKDSEWMMWFHRMEILSRLGVASEIKELKQHLDFLAELLRENNGIFNKRMNHYYFTKWSPYSGLALEKDWRSGTRRICDLTFRSLLILHYSGYREL
;
A
#
# COMPACT_ATOMS: atom_id res chain seq x y z
N MET A 1 -20.06 -4.30 -12.64
CA MET A 1 -18.81 -5.03 -12.29
C MET A 1 -18.63 -6.33 -13.07
N ASN A 2 -19.70 -7.01 -13.49
CA ASN A 2 -19.63 -8.33 -14.14
C ASN A 2 -18.76 -8.37 -15.41
N GLN A 3 -18.82 -7.33 -16.25
CA GLN A 3 -17.97 -7.25 -17.46
C GLN A 3 -16.48 -7.17 -17.11
N THR A 4 -16.13 -6.33 -16.14
CA THR A 4 -14.76 -6.20 -15.61
C THR A 4 -14.24 -7.54 -15.08
N ILE A 5 -15.05 -8.23 -14.27
CA ILE A 5 -14.70 -9.53 -13.69
C ILE A 5 -14.51 -10.57 -14.79
N GLY A 6 -15.45 -10.68 -15.73
CA GLY A 6 -15.36 -11.61 -16.87
C GLY A 6 -14.09 -11.40 -17.69
N PHE A 7 -13.81 -10.14 -18.07
CA PHE A 7 -12.60 -9.81 -18.82
C PHE A 7 -11.32 -10.26 -18.09
N LEU A 8 -11.21 -10.01 -16.79
CA LEU A 8 -10.04 -10.39 -16.01
C LEU A 8 -9.91 -11.91 -15.87
N LEU A 9 -11.02 -12.64 -15.65
CA LEU A 9 -11.01 -14.09 -15.54
C LEU A 9 -10.54 -14.78 -16.83
N ASP A 10 -10.88 -14.20 -17.98
CA ASP A 10 -10.55 -14.73 -19.30
C ASP A 10 -9.12 -14.37 -19.76
N ASN A 11 -8.60 -13.21 -19.37
CA ASN A 11 -7.39 -12.63 -19.98
C ASN A 11 -6.19 -12.47 -19.04
N ALA A 12 -6.40 -12.42 -17.72
CA ALA A 12 -5.35 -12.02 -16.78
C ALA A 12 -4.47 -13.20 -16.32
N CYS A 13 -3.32 -12.86 -15.75
CA CYS A 13 -2.40 -13.82 -15.14
C CYS A 13 -3.03 -14.58 -13.96
N PRO A 14 -2.43 -15.72 -13.56
CA PRO A 14 -2.91 -16.52 -12.42
C PRO A 14 -3.12 -15.71 -11.13
N SER A 15 -2.23 -14.77 -10.80
CA SER A 15 -2.37 -13.91 -9.61
C SER A 15 -3.65 -13.09 -9.63
N ILE A 16 -3.95 -12.41 -10.74
CA ILE A 16 -5.18 -11.60 -10.85
C ILE A 16 -6.41 -12.50 -10.79
N ARG A 17 -6.42 -13.61 -11.54
CA ARG A 17 -7.55 -14.55 -11.56
C ARG A 17 -7.84 -15.13 -10.18
N TYR A 18 -6.80 -15.52 -9.47
CA TYR A 18 -6.87 -15.99 -8.09
C TYR A 18 -7.46 -14.94 -7.16
N ARG A 19 -6.93 -13.72 -7.18
CA ARG A 19 -7.41 -12.65 -6.30
C ARG A 19 -8.83 -12.22 -6.63
N VAL A 20 -9.23 -12.20 -7.91
CA VAL A 20 -10.64 -11.97 -8.29
C VAL A 20 -11.56 -13.04 -7.69
N LYS A 21 -11.22 -14.32 -7.86
CA LYS A 21 -12.02 -15.42 -7.31
C LYS A 21 -12.08 -15.41 -5.78
N ARG A 22 -10.94 -15.19 -5.12
CA ARG A 22 -10.83 -15.28 -3.66
C ARG A 22 -11.24 -14.01 -2.92
N GLU A 23 -10.79 -12.84 -3.35
CA GLU A 23 -11.01 -11.58 -2.63
C GLU A 23 -12.31 -10.90 -3.04
N ILE A 24 -12.75 -11.05 -4.29
CA ILE A 24 -13.89 -10.30 -4.84
C ILE A 24 -15.16 -11.15 -4.89
N LEU A 25 -15.05 -12.38 -5.40
CA LEU A 25 -16.19 -13.27 -5.58
C LEU A 25 -16.45 -14.18 -4.37
N ASP A 26 -15.43 -14.48 -3.57
CA ASP A 26 -15.47 -15.52 -2.53
C ASP A 26 -15.89 -16.90 -3.09
N GLU A 27 -15.48 -17.18 -4.34
CA GLU A 27 -15.88 -18.36 -5.11
C GLU A 27 -14.64 -19.04 -5.71
N ILE A 28 -13.97 -19.86 -4.91
CA ILE A 28 -12.85 -20.69 -5.33
C ILE A 28 -12.91 -22.06 -4.67
N SER A 29 -12.82 -23.13 -5.47
CA SER A 29 -12.73 -24.48 -4.93
C SER A 29 -11.30 -24.78 -4.48
N PRO A 30 -11.09 -25.72 -3.55
CA PRO A 30 -9.75 -26.13 -3.12
C PRO A 30 -8.84 -26.55 -4.29
N GLN A 31 -9.39 -27.25 -5.28
CA GLN A 31 -8.62 -27.69 -6.46
C GLN A 31 -8.24 -26.53 -7.38
N GLU A 32 -9.13 -25.54 -7.55
CA GLU A 32 -8.82 -24.33 -8.31
C GLU A 32 -7.77 -23.47 -7.59
N GLU A 33 -7.86 -23.34 -6.26
CA GLU A 33 -6.88 -22.62 -5.44
C GLU A 33 -5.50 -23.26 -5.56
N GLU A 34 -5.39 -24.59 -5.37
CA GLU A 34 -4.13 -25.32 -5.50
C GLU A 34 -3.47 -25.13 -6.88
N LYS A 35 -4.28 -25.24 -7.94
CA LYS A 35 -3.82 -25.02 -9.32
C LYS A 35 -3.31 -23.60 -9.53
N LEU A 36 -4.06 -22.59 -9.11
CA LEU A 36 -3.66 -21.19 -9.27
C LEU A 36 -2.44 -20.85 -8.42
N GLN A 37 -2.35 -21.33 -7.18
CA GLN A 37 -1.17 -21.15 -6.33
C GLN A 37 0.08 -21.73 -6.99
N SER A 38 -0.01 -22.94 -7.56
CA SER A 38 1.09 -23.56 -8.28
C SER A 38 1.55 -22.72 -9.48
N GLN A 39 0.61 -22.21 -10.27
CA GLN A 39 0.90 -21.32 -11.41
C GLN A 39 1.49 -19.96 -10.98
N ILE A 40 1.05 -19.40 -9.86
CA ILE A 40 1.61 -18.16 -9.30
C ILE A 40 3.09 -18.37 -8.96
N LEU A 41 3.47 -19.51 -8.38
CA LEU A 41 4.87 -19.83 -8.04
C LEU A 41 5.77 -20.05 -9.28
N GLU A 42 5.21 -20.08 -10.48
CA GLU A 42 5.97 -20.06 -11.74
C GLU A 42 6.41 -18.66 -12.17
N ASP A 43 5.88 -17.61 -11.53
CA ASP A 43 6.26 -16.24 -11.83
C ASP A 43 7.77 -16.01 -11.58
N LYS A 44 8.43 -15.45 -12.60
CA LYS A 44 9.87 -15.26 -12.60
C LYS A 44 10.34 -14.40 -11.43
N LEU A 45 9.63 -13.32 -11.11
CA LEU A 45 10.05 -12.41 -10.06
C LEU A 45 9.86 -13.04 -8.67
N LEU A 46 8.80 -13.83 -8.48
CA LEU A 46 8.64 -14.64 -7.26
C LEU A 46 9.79 -15.63 -7.10
N ARG A 47 10.13 -16.38 -8.14
CA ARG A 47 11.26 -17.32 -8.12
C ARG A 47 12.59 -16.63 -7.82
N GLU A 48 12.85 -15.46 -8.42
CA GLU A 48 14.04 -14.67 -8.12
C GLU A 48 14.16 -14.31 -6.63
N PHE A 49 13.06 -14.00 -5.94
CA PHE A 49 13.08 -13.75 -4.50
C PHE A 49 13.20 -15.03 -3.66
N ILE A 50 12.57 -16.14 -4.08
CA ILE A 50 12.70 -17.44 -3.42
C ILE A 50 14.17 -17.92 -3.48
N GLU A 51 14.80 -17.85 -4.64
CA GLU A 51 16.19 -18.28 -4.86
C GLU A 51 17.22 -17.40 -4.14
N ARG A 52 16.84 -16.17 -3.77
CA ARG A 52 17.69 -15.27 -2.97
C ARG A 52 17.66 -15.58 -1.49
N GLN A 53 16.71 -16.38 -1.02
CA GLN A 53 16.65 -16.75 0.39
C GLN A 53 17.84 -17.62 0.75
N ASN A 54 18.49 -17.31 1.87
CA ASN A 54 19.47 -18.19 2.47
C ASN A 54 18.75 -19.35 3.22
N SER A 55 19.50 -20.18 3.94
CA SER A 55 18.94 -21.34 4.65
C SER A 55 17.98 -21.00 5.80
N ASP A 56 18.03 -19.78 6.35
CA ASP A 56 17.11 -19.30 7.39
C ASP A 56 15.89 -18.56 6.82
N GLY A 57 15.78 -18.47 5.48
CA GLY A 57 14.69 -17.78 4.78
C GLY A 57 14.90 -16.27 4.62
N TRP A 58 15.98 -15.71 5.16
CA TRP A 58 16.31 -14.30 4.99
C TRP A 58 16.89 -14.01 3.60
N ILE A 59 16.76 -12.75 3.18
CA ILE A 59 17.43 -12.23 1.99
C ILE A 59 18.48 -11.24 2.46
N ASP A 60 19.76 -11.51 2.17
CA ASP A 60 20.93 -10.77 2.66
C ASP A 60 21.13 -9.39 1.98
N GLU A 61 20.06 -8.64 1.83
CA GLU A 61 19.97 -7.29 1.29
C GLU A 61 19.43 -6.31 2.36
N ASP A 62 19.50 -5.01 2.10
CA ASP A 62 18.79 -4.02 2.94
C ASP A 62 17.29 -4.36 2.94
N PHE A 63 16.71 -4.53 4.14
CA PHE A 63 15.29 -4.84 4.34
C PHE A 63 14.38 -3.90 3.53
N HIS A 64 14.68 -2.59 3.55
CA HIS A 64 13.90 -1.53 2.90
C HIS A 64 14.45 -1.19 1.50
N SER A 65 14.75 -2.20 0.69
CA SER A 65 15.27 -2.05 -0.67
C SER A 65 14.47 -2.83 -1.70
N GLU A 66 14.72 -2.57 -2.98
CA GLU A 66 14.07 -3.25 -4.12
C GLU A 66 14.31 -4.76 -4.15
N LYS A 67 15.39 -5.23 -3.52
CA LYS A 67 15.73 -6.65 -3.41
C LYS A 67 15.59 -7.19 -1.99
N GLY A 68 15.15 -6.33 -1.06
CA GLY A 68 15.00 -6.64 0.34
C GLY A 68 13.76 -7.47 0.65
N VAL A 69 13.73 -7.95 1.88
CA VAL A 69 12.62 -8.73 2.46
C VAL A 69 11.29 -7.98 2.40
N GLU A 70 11.25 -6.66 2.62
CA GLU A 70 10.00 -5.91 2.52
C GLU A 70 9.40 -5.98 1.11
N THR A 71 10.22 -5.79 0.07
CA THR A 71 9.75 -5.88 -1.32
C THR A 71 9.29 -7.28 -1.66
N ALA A 72 10.00 -8.31 -1.16
CA ALA A 72 9.60 -9.70 -1.34
C ALA A 72 8.22 -9.98 -0.71
N ILE A 73 8.04 -9.65 0.57
CA ILE A 73 6.76 -9.83 1.30
C ILE A 73 5.64 -9.10 0.57
N ARG A 74 5.87 -7.84 0.17
CA ARG A 74 4.88 -7.05 -0.54
C ARG A 74 4.50 -7.68 -1.88
N LEU A 75 5.48 -8.13 -2.67
CA LEU A 75 5.25 -8.82 -3.94
C LEU A 75 4.46 -10.11 -3.73
N PHE A 76 4.86 -10.94 -2.77
CA PHE A 76 4.22 -12.23 -2.49
C PHE A 76 2.76 -12.03 -2.10
N SER A 77 2.51 -11.08 -1.22
CA SER A 77 1.15 -10.69 -0.78
C SER A 77 0.32 -10.18 -1.96
N GLU A 78 0.87 -9.27 -2.77
CA GLU A 78 0.17 -8.70 -3.93
C GLU A 78 -0.11 -9.71 -5.05
N LYS A 79 0.76 -10.71 -5.22
CA LYS A 79 0.58 -11.84 -6.15
C LYS A 79 -0.43 -12.87 -5.63
N GLY A 80 -0.83 -12.78 -4.36
CA GLY A 80 -1.77 -13.70 -3.71
C GLY A 80 -1.12 -15.00 -3.22
N VAL A 81 0.19 -15.02 -2.97
CA VAL A 81 0.86 -16.19 -2.39
C VAL A 81 0.38 -16.38 -0.95
N LEU A 82 -0.03 -17.60 -0.62
CA LEU A 82 -0.44 -17.94 0.75
C LEU A 82 0.73 -17.79 1.74
N ALA A 83 0.49 -17.19 2.90
CA ALA A 83 1.48 -17.08 3.97
C ALA A 83 1.96 -18.45 4.51
N SER A 84 1.21 -19.53 4.24
CA SER A 84 1.60 -20.91 4.55
C SER A 84 2.58 -21.52 3.53
N GLN A 85 2.82 -20.86 2.39
CA GLN A 85 3.81 -21.29 1.41
C GLN A 85 5.20 -21.29 2.06
N PRO A 86 6.02 -22.36 1.91
CA PRO A 86 7.22 -22.55 2.73
C PRO A 86 8.20 -21.36 2.72
N SER A 87 8.57 -20.86 1.54
CA SER A 87 9.49 -19.73 1.39
C SER A 87 8.93 -18.41 1.93
N PHE A 88 7.60 -18.22 1.87
CA PHE A 88 6.97 -17.04 2.46
C PHE A 88 6.93 -17.17 4.00
N LYS A 89 6.53 -18.33 4.48
CA LYS A 89 6.41 -18.64 5.91
C LYS A 89 7.74 -18.44 6.64
N VAL A 90 8.81 -19.06 6.14
CA VAL A 90 10.13 -18.98 6.80
C VAL A 90 10.66 -17.54 6.77
N MET A 91 10.45 -16.78 5.69
CA MET A 91 10.80 -15.36 5.64
C MET A 91 10.07 -14.53 6.71
N LEU A 92 8.79 -14.80 6.95
CA LEU A 92 8.01 -14.12 7.99
C LEU A 92 8.45 -14.53 9.41
N GLU A 93 8.77 -15.81 9.63
CA GLU A 93 9.30 -16.31 10.90
C GLU A 93 10.66 -15.67 11.23
N GLU A 94 11.52 -15.51 10.23
CA GLU A 94 12.83 -14.87 10.40
C GLU A 94 12.71 -13.35 10.61
N LEU A 95 11.81 -12.67 9.91
CA LEU A 95 11.47 -11.27 10.19
C LEU A 95 10.87 -11.08 11.59
N GLU A 96 10.15 -12.08 12.08
CA GLU A 96 9.63 -12.05 13.45
C GLU A 96 10.79 -12.10 14.45
N ARG A 97 11.70 -13.08 14.28
CA ARG A 97 12.87 -13.31 15.14
C ARG A 97 13.84 -12.14 15.20
N ARG A 98 14.03 -11.42 14.08
CA ARG A 98 14.92 -10.24 14.00
C ARG A 98 14.37 -8.97 14.65
N GLU A 99 13.09 -8.96 15.01
CA GLU A 99 12.41 -7.77 15.54
C GLU A 99 12.59 -6.54 14.61
N ASP A 100 12.87 -5.35 15.16
CA ASP A 100 13.17 -4.12 14.41
C ASP A 100 14.69 -3.88 14.25
N THR A 101 15.49 -4.92 14.48
CA THR A 101 16.96 -4.86 14.36
C THR A 101 17.41 -5.17 12.94
N PHE A 102 17.38 -4.16 12.08
CA PHE A 102 17.96 -4.24 10.75
C PHE A 102 19.46 -3.97 10.81
N ASP A 103 20.25 -4.71 10.03
CA ASP A 103 21.72 -4.73 10.06
C ASP A 103 22.37 -3.82 9.01
N LYS A 104 21.59 -3.37 8.02
CA LYS A 104 22.05 -2.59 6.87
C LYS A 104 21.04 -1.51 6.47
N GLY A 105 21.50 -0.56 5.67
CA GLY A 105 20.62 0.34 4.93
C GLY A 105 19.98 1.48 5.73
N CYS A 106 18.91 2.03 5.18
CA CYS A 106 18.32 3.26 5.74
C CYS A 106 17.67 3.02 7.12
N LEU A 107 16.98 1.89 7.33
CA LEU A 107 16.33 1.62 8.60
C LEU A 107 17.31 1.34 9.73
N PHE A 108 18.48 0.77 9.44
CA PHE A 108 19.58 0.68 10.41
C PHE A 108 20.05 2.07 10.85
N ASN A 109 20.22 2.99 9.89
CA ASN A 109 20.80 4.32 10.16
C ASN A 109 19.81 5.31 10.80
N ILE A 110 18.57 5.35 10.31
CA ILE A 110 17.58 6.37 10.69
C ILE A 110 16.25 5.80 11.23
N GLY A 111 16.02 4.49 11.14
CA GLY A 111 14.75 3.87 11.53
C GLY A 111 14.36 4.14 12.98
N LYS A 112 15.31 3.97 13.91
CA LYS A 112 15.08 4.27 15.34
C LYS A 112 14.78 5.75 15.62
N ILE A 113 15.40 6.65 14.84
CA ILE A 113 15.13 8.10 14.94
C ILE A 113 13.68 8.38 14.51
N LEU A 114 13.25 7.78 13.40
CA LEU A 114 11.89 7.89 12.89
C LEU A 114 10.85 7.27 13.84
N ASP A 115 11.17 6.13 14.46
CA ASP A 115 10.31 5.48 15.45
C ASP A 115 10.14 6.38 16.68
N HIS A 116 11.25 6.88 17.25
CA HIS A 116 11.22 7.77 18.40
C HIS A 116 10.45 9.06 18.12
N LYS A 117 10.61 9.64 16.93
CA LYS A 117 9.91 10.87 16.54
C LYS A 117 8.50 10.64 15.98
N SER A 118 8.03 9.39 15.89
CA SER A 118 6.69 9.04 15.38
C SER A 118 6.43 9.39 13.90
N PHE A 119 7.42 9.20 13.00
CA PHE A 119 7.31 9.51 11.56
C PHE A 119 7.61 8.33 10.62
N GLY A 120 7.26 7.10 11.04
CA GLY A 120 7.28 5.94 10.17
C GLY A 120 8.64 5.27 10.04
N GLY A 121 9.16 4.76 11.16
CA GLY A 121 10.42 4.04 11.21
C GLY A 121 10.27 2.52 11.09
N SER A 122 11.26 1.80 11.59
CA SER A 122 11.42 0.36 11.47
C SER A 122 10.19 -0.42 11.94
N LYS A 123 9.58 0.03 13.04
CA LYS A 123 8.49 -0.72 13.70
C LYS A 123 7.22 -0.75 12.87
N VAL A 124 6.75 0.39 12.37
CA VAL A 124 5.51 0.44 11.57
C VAL A 124 5.71 -0.20 10.20
N ILE A 125 6.90 -0.10 9.60
CA ILE A 125 7.21 -0.74 8.32
C ILE A 125 7.16 -2.27 8.48
N ARG A 126 7.79 -2.80 9.54
CA ARG A 126 7.69 -4.22 9.89
C ARG A 126 6.26 -4.66 10.15
N ALA A 127 5.49 -3.91 10.95
CA ALA A 127 4.09 -4.23 11.23
C ALA A 127 3.24 -4.24 9.95
N ALA A 128 3.46 -3.28 9.04
CA ALA A 128 2.77 -3.22 7.76
C ALA A 128 3.11 -4.42 6.85
N ALA A 129 4.36 -4.91 6.88
CA ALA A 129 4.75 -6.11 6.11
C ALA A 129 3.99 -7.36 6.60
N PHE A 130 3.87 -7.56 7.92
CA PHE A 130 3.06 -8.64 8.48
C PHE A 130 1.57 -8.48 8.15
N ALA A 131 1.04 -7.26 8.27
CA ALA A 131 -0.36 -6.97 7.95
C ALA A 131 -0.67 -7.30 6.49
N GLN A 132 0.22 -6.95 5.54
CA GLN A 132 0.07 -7.31 4.13
C GLN A 132 0.04 -8.83 3.90
N ALA A 133 0.80 -9.58 4.68
CA ALA A 133 0.77 -11.05 4.66
C ALA A 133 -0.47 -11.65 5.36
N GLY A 134 -1.40 -10.81 5.84
CA GLY A 134 -2.63 -11.25 6.51
C GLY A 134 -2.46 -11.57 8.00
N ILE A 135 -1.38 -11.09 8.63
CA ILE A 135 -1.07 -11.34 10.05
C ILE A 135 -1.27 -10.05 10.83
N GLU A 136 -2.20 -10.05 11.79
CA GLU A 136 -2.45 -8.87 12.65
C GLU A 136 -2.44 -9.16 14.15
N ASP A 137 -2.50 -10.43 14.56
CA ASP A 137 -2.71 -10.81 15.97
C ASP A 137 -1.47 -10.73 16.86
N LYS A 138 -0.34 -10.22 16.35
CA LYS A 138 0.90 -10.08 17.10
C LYS A 138 0.91 -8.78 17.92
N HIS A 139 1.46 -8.83 19.13
CA HIS A 139 1.44 -7.70 20.06
C HIS A 139 2.06 -6.42 19.47
N PHE A 140 3.24 -6.52 18.86
CA PHE A 140 3.91 -5.37 18.24
C PHE A 140 3.11 -4.76 17.07
N ILE A 141 2.23 -5.53 16.41
CA ILE A 141 1.37 -5.01 15.34
C ILE A 141 0.24 -4.18 15.96
N LYS A 142 -0.38 -4.69 17.03
CA LYS A 142 -1.43 -3.99 17.78
C LYS A 142 -0.93 -2.65 18.34
N GLU A 143 0.28 -2.61 18.90
CA GLU A 143 0.91 -1.35 19.33
C GLU A 143 1.07 -0.35 18.18
N GLN A 144 1.52 -0.79 17.00
CA GLN A 144 1.67 0.10 15.85
C GLN A 144 0.32 0.56 15.28
N ILE A 145 -0.73 -0.27 15.37
CA ILE A 145 -2.10 0.12 15.02
C ILE A 145 -2.58 1.26 15.93
N GLU A 146 -2.39 1.14 17.24
CA GLU A 146 -2.75 2.18 18.21
C GLU A 146 -2.00 3.49 17.93
N LEU A 147 -0.69 3.41 17.67
CA LEU A 147 0.13 4.57 17.30
C LEU A 147 -0.33 5.22 15.98
N ALA A 148 -0.74 4.43 14.99
CA ALA A 148 -1.27 4.94 13.73
C ALA A 148 -2.58 5.71 13.95
N LEU A 149 -3.49 5.17 14.76
CA LEU A 149 -4.74 5.84 15.13
C LEU A 149 -4.49 7.14 15.91
N ASP A 150 -3.52 7.13 16.82
CA ASP A 150 -3.10 8.30 17.59
C ASP A 150 -2.61 9.45 16.68
N LYS A 151 -1.83 9.13 15.65
CA LYS A 151 -1.38 10.10 14.64
C LYS A 151 -2.57 10.66 13.87
N LEU A 152 -3.51 9.81 13.45
CA LEU A 152 -4.71 10.26 12.73
C LEU A 152 -5.60 11.15 13.60
N LYS A 153 -5.72 10.81 14.89
CA LYS A 153 -6.41 11.65 15.89
C LYS A 153 -5.71 12.99 16.06
N PHE A 154 -4.38 13.02 16.09
CA PHE A 154 -3.62 14.28 16.11
C PHE A 154 -3.95 15.16 14.89
N VAL A 155 -3.97 14.60 13.68
CA VAL A 155 -4.32 15.33 12.46
C VAL A 155 -5.69 16.00 12.54
N CYS A 156 -6.66 15.39 13.24
CA CYS A 156 -7.99 16.00 13.43
C CYS A 156 -7.93 17.37 14.14
N SER A 157 -6.89 17.63 14.93
CA SER A 157 -6.67 18.90 15.65
C SER A 157 -5.89 19.95 14.86
N VAL A 158 -5.31 19.60 13.72
CA VAL A 158 -4.40 20.45 12.94
C VAL A 158 -5.22 21.44 12.12
N SER A 159 -5.08 22.74 12.36
CA SER A 159 -5.83 23.76 11.60
C SER A 159 -5.17 24.09 10.25
N THR A 160 -3.84 24.22 10.25
CA THR A 160 -3.02 24.64 9.10
C THR A 160 -1.66 23.93 9.13
N ILE A 161 -0.95 23.89 7.99
CA ILE A 161 0.41 23.35 7.95
C ILE A 161 1.36 24.11 8.90
N ASP A 162 1.22 25.44 9.00
CA ASP A 162 2.03 26.26 9.91
C ASP A 162 1.82 25.94 11.39
N SER A 163 0.72 25.26 11.76
CA SER A 163 0.51 24.81 13.13
C SER A 163 1.46 23.65 13.50
N VAL A 164 1.85 22.83 12.53
CA VAL A 164 2.68 21.61 12.70
C VAL A 164 4.09 21.72 12.09
N ALA A 165 4.33 22.69 11.22
CA ALA A 165 5.62 22.89 10.56
C ALA A 165 6.19 24.28 10.84
N LYS A 166 7.51 24.40 10.72
CA LYS A 166 8.25 25.67 10.78
C LYS A 166 9.31 25.70 9.69
N GLN A 167 9.70 26.91 9.28
CA GLN A 167 10.81 27.10 8.35
C GLN A 167 12.14 26.74 9.03
N TYR A 168 12.99 25.99 8.34
CA TYR A 168 14.40 25.76 8.68
C TYR A 168 15.23 25.86 7.41
N LYS A 169 16.01 26.95 7.28
CA LYS A 169 16.69 27.34 6.04
C LYS A 169 15.67 27.47 4.89
N ASP A 170 15.87 26.78 3.77
CA ASP A 170 14.98 26.78 2.60
C ASP A 170 13.91 25.67 2.63
N LYS A 171 13.83 24.89 3.73
CA LYS A 171 12.91 23.75 3.87
C LYS A 171 11.92 23.94 5.02
N LEU A 172 10.82 23.21 4.95
CA LEU A 172 9.91 23.03 6.09
C LEU A 172 10.36 21.82 6.93
N VAL A 173 10.28 21.97 8.24
CA VAL A 173 10.47 20.89 9.21
C VAL A 173 9.29 20.82 10.17
N PHE A 174 8.94 19.61 10.60
CA PHE A 174 7.94 19.43 11.65
C PHE A 174 8.41 20.09 12.96
N LYS A 175 7.46 20.67 13.69
CA LYS A 175 7.71 21.15 15.06
C LYS A 175 7.88 19.96 16.00
N ASP A 176 8.68 20.13 17.04
CA ASP A 176 8.90 19.09 18.04
C ASP A 176 7.57 18.66 18.68
N GLY A 177 7.41 17.36 18.92
CA GLY A 177 6.17 16.78 19.45
C GLY A 177 5.05 16.57 18.42
N THR A 178 5.24 16.97 17.16
CA THR A 178 4.26 16.68 16.09
C THR A 178 4.18 15.17 15.85
N LYS A 179 2.96 14.65 15.81
CA LYS A 179 2.65 13.29 15.34
C LYS A 179 2.05 13.40 13.94
N TRP A 180 2.63 12.77 12.93
CA TRP A 180 2.08 12.83 11.57
C TRP A 180 2.05 11.44 10.91
N PRO A 181 0.92 11.03 10.32
CA PRO A 181 0.81 9.72 9.67
C PRO A 181 1.69 9.67 8.42
N CYS A 182 2.33 8.52 8.22
CA CYS A 182 3.06 8.17 7.01
C CYS A 182 2.28 7.13 6.19
N ILE A 183 2.79 6.75 5.01
CA ILE A 183 2.11 5.76 4.17
C ILE A 183 1.98 4.38 4.83
N TYR A 184 2.93 4.01 5.70
CA TYR A 184 2.91 2.73 6.40
C TYR A 184 1.87 2.69 7.51
N ASP A 185 1.55 3.82 8.14
CA ASP A 185 0.42 3.91 9.07
C ASP A 185 -0.89 3.58 8.32
N LEU A 186 -1.08 4.16 7.13
CA LEU A 186 -2.27 3.88 6.32
C LEU A 186 -2.29 2.45 5.77
N ARG A 187 -1.14 1.91 5.33
CA ARG A 187 -1.03 0.50 4.88
C ARG A 187 -1.37 -0.46 6.02
N LEU A 188 -0.78 -0.25 7.20
CA LEU A 188 -1.04 -1.08 8.38
C LEU A 188 -2.54 -1.13 8.68
N LEU A 189 -3.20 0.02 8.76
CA LEU A 189 -4.64 0.08 9.02
C LEU A 189 -5.47 -0.52 7.86
N ALA A 190 -5.06 -0.33 6.60
CA ALA A 190 -5.78 -0.87 5.45
C ALA A 190 -5.84 -2.41 5.45
N TYR A 191 -4.77 -3.08 5.87
CA TYR A 191 -4.65 -4.55 5.85
C TYR A 191 -4.99 -5.24 7.18
N THR A 192 -5.39 -4.49 8.22
CA THR A 192 -5.78 -5.05 9.53
C THR A 192 -7.24 -4.75 9.84
N LYS A 193 -7.92 -5.60 10.60
CA LYS A 193 -9.35 -5.49 10.95
C LYS A 193 -9.59 -5.12 12.41
N GLY A 194 -8.69 -5.46 13.32
CA GLY A 194 -8.90 -5.32 14.77
C GLY A 194 -9.21 -3.90 15.26
N TRP A 195 -8.82 -2.88 14.50
CA TRP A 195 -9.04 -1.48 14.86
C TRP A 195 -10.41 -0.92 14.48
N ARG A 196 -11.20 -1.61 13.65
CA ARG A 196 -12.38 -1.05 12.96
C ARG A 196 -13.64 -0.91 13.86
N SER A 197 -13.51 -0.33 15.05
CA SER A 197 -14.65 0.16 15.84
C SER A 197 -15.29 1.37 15.17
N GLU A 198 -16.55 1.67 15.49
CA GLU A 198 -17.25 2.85 14.93
C GLU A 198 -16.55 4.18 15.29
N GLU A 199 -16.01 4.28 16.51
CA GLU A 199 -15.24 5.45 16.96
C GLU A 199 -13.95 5.62 16.12
N ASN A 200 -13.20 4.54 15.92
CA ASN A 200 -11.97 4.60 15.15
C ASN A 200 -12.25 4.89 13.68
N LYS A 201 -13.25 4.25 13.06
CA LYS A 201 -13.66 4.57 11.68
C LYS A 201 -13.99 6.05 11.52
N ARG A 202 -14.77 6.62 12.45
CA ARG A 202 -15.09 8.06 12.44
C ARG A 202 -13.83 8.92 12.54
N THR A 203 -12.89 8.55 13.41
CA THR A 203 -11.61 9.26 13.55
C THR A 203 -10.81 9.21 12.26
N VAL A 204 -10.71 8.05 11.60
CA VAL A 204 -10.02 7.92 10.32
C VAL A 204 -10.70 8.78 9.25
N VAL A 205 -12.03 8.74 9.11
CA VAL A 205 -12.76 9.59 8.13
C VAL A 205 -12.48 11.08 8.35
N VAL A 206 -12.60 11.57 9.59
CA VAL A 206 -12.35 12.98 9.93
C VAL A 206 -10.89 13.35 9.64
N SER A 207 -9.95 12.48 9.98
CA SER A 207 -8.51 12.69 9.73
C SER A 207 -8.17 12.77 8.25
N ILE A 208 -8.66 11.83 7.43
CA ILE A 208 -8.43 11.84 5.98
C ILE A 208 -9.07 13.07 5.33
N LYS A 209 -10.29 13.45 5.75
CA LYS A 209 -10.93 14.69 5.29
C LYS A 209 -10.07 15.89 5.62
N LYS A 210 -9.46 15.92 6.80
CA LYS A 210 -8.54 16.99 7.18
C LYS A 210 -7.27 17.03 6.32
N MET A 211 -6.72 15.88 5.96
CA MET A 211 -5.59 15.83 5.03
C MET A 211 -5.95 16.28 3.61
N ILE A 212 -7.19 16.04 3.16
CA ILE A 212 -7.72 16.59 1.90
C ILE A 212 -7.80 18.12 1.97
N GLU A 213 -8.33 18.68 3.05
CA GLU A 213 -8.39 20.15 3.26
C GLU A 213 -7.00 20.79 3.28
N LEU A 214 -5.99 20.08 3.79
CA LEU A 214 -4.60 20.52 3.83
C LEU A 214 -3.82 20.23 2.53
N SER A 215 -4.42 19.51 1.57
CA SER A 215 -3.77 19.15 0.31
C SER A 215 -3.77 20.31 -0.70
N PRO A 216 -2.69 20.49 -1.48
CA PRO A 216 -1.45 19.72 -1.44
C PRO A 216 -0.60 20.05 -0.21
N ILE A 217 -0.28 19.03 0.58
CA ILE A 217 0.59 19.07 1.73
C ILE A 217 2.03 19.22 1.23
N PRO A 218 2.77 20.26 1.67
CA PRO A 218 4.14 20.48 1.23
C PRO A 218 5.08 19.39 1.75
N TYR A 219 6.27 19.29 1.16
CA TYR A 219 7.32 18.43 1.68
C TYR A 219 7.87 18.97 3.00
N ILE A 220 7.54 18.29 4.10
CA ILE A 220 7.98 18.62 5.45
C ILE A 220 8.96 17.55 5.93
N HIS A 221 10.12 17.98 6.42
CA HIS A 221 11.18 17.11 6.90
C HIS A 221 11.14 16.96 8.43
N ILE A 222 11.88 16.00 8.93
CA ILE A 222 12.18 15.84 10.35
C ILE A 222 13.56 16.41 10.59
N LEU A 223 13.72 17.20 11.66
CA LEU A 223 15.01 17.73 12.07
C LEU A 223 15.56 16.90 13.23
N GLU A 224 16.78 16.35 13.08
CA GLU A 224 17.53 15.67 14.14
C GLU A 224 18.97 16.17 14.13
N ARG A 225 19.41 16.82 15.22
CA ARG A 225 20.80 17.34 15.36
C ARG A 225 21.32 18.07 14.11
N ASN A 226 20.49 18.94 13.53
CA ASN A 226 20.72 19.71 12.29
C ASN A 226 20.65 18.93 10.97
N GLN A 227 20.44 17.61 10.99
CA GLN A 227 20.19 16.78 9.82
C GLN A 227 18.71 16.81 9.46
N LEU A 228 18.43 17.00 8.16
CA LEU A 228 17.09 16.86 7.59
C LEU A 228 16.87 15.39 7.18
N ILE A 229 15.79 14.81 7.67
CA ILE A 229 15.38 13.43 7.38
C ILE A 229 14.02 13.48 6.68
N ALA A 230 13.90 12.84 5.53
CA ALA A 230 12.62 12.72 4.84
C ALA A 230 11.72 11.72 5.59
N PRO A 231 10.46 12.06 5.91
CA PRO A 231 9.51 11.09 6.44
C PRO A 231 9.09 10.10 5.34
N ALA A 232 8.50 8.97 5.75
CA ALA A 232 7.88 8.00 4.83
C ALA A 232 6.55 8.53 4.22
N ALA A 233 6.57 9.72 3.63
CA ALA A 233 5.39 10.44 3.13
C ALA A 233 5.04 10.10 1.67
N PHE A 234 5.50 8.97 1.12
CA PHE A 234 5.20 8.59 -0.26
C PHE A 234 3.67 8.48 -0.50
N CYS A 235 3.14 9.07 -1.57
CA CYS A 235 1.70 9.17 -1.86
C CYS A 235 0.85 9.96 -0.85
N MET A 236 1.45 10.72 0.06
CA MET A 236 0.76 11.47 1.13
C MET A 236 0.65 12.98 0.87
N GLN A 237 1.16 13.48 -0.26
CA GLN A 237 1.25 14.92 -0.53
C GLN A 237 -0.05 15.53 -1.03
N ASP A 238 -0.80 14.85 -1.88
CA ASP A 238 -2.00 15.42 -2.48
C ASP A 238 -3.10 14.38 -2.48
N PHE A 239 -4.03 14.46 -1.53
CA PHE A 239 -5.12 13.50 -1.41
C PHE A 239 -6.24 13.71 -2.45
N ASN A 240 -6.30 14.86 -3.12
CA ASN A 240 -7.35 15.18 -4.07
C ASN A 240 -6.80 15.82 -5.36
N PRO A 241 -5.95 15.09 -6.12
CA PRO A 241 -5.38 15.63 -7.35
C PRO A 241 -6.43 15.71 -8.46
N ASP A 242 -6.19 16.56 -9.46
CA ASP A 242 -6.99 16.58 -10.68
C ASP A 242 -6.65 15.37 -11.57
N VAL A 243 -7.52 14.35 -11.58
CA VAL A 243 -7.34 13.09 -12.33
C VAL A 243 -7.15 13.29 -13.83
N ASN A 244 -7.64 14.38 -14.40
CA ASN A 244 -7.51 14.65 -15.83
C ASN A 244 -6.12 15.18 -16.21
N LYS A 245 -5.33 15.62 -15.22
CA LYS A 245 -3.99 16.19 -15.42
C LYS A 245 -2.86 15.29 -14.93
N LEU A 246 -3.18 14.14 -14.34
CA LEU A 246 -2.20 13.18 -13.83
C LEU A 246 -1.31 12.64 -14.95
N LYS A 247 0.00 12.73 -14.75
CA LYS A 247 1.03 11.99 -15.49
C LYS A 247 1.02 10.53 -15.06
N ASP A 248 1.62 9.65 -15.86
CA ASP A 248 1.68 8.22 -15.58
C ASP A 248 2.27 7.88 -14.20
N SER A 249 3.31 8.58 -13.75
CA SER A 249 3.88 8.39 -12.41
C SER A 249 2.91 8.76 -11.29
N GLU A 250 2.09 9.79 -11.52
CA GLU A 250 1.10 10.29 -10.56
C GLU A 250 -0.16 9.41 -10.56
N TRP A 251 -0.51 8.79 -11.70
CA TRP A 251 -1.50 7.72 -11.77
C TRP A 251 -1.12 6.51 -10.92
N MET A 252 0.15 6.11 -10.92
CA MET A 252 0.61 5.03 -10.03
C MET A 252 0.35 5.40 -8.56
N MET A 253 0.73 6.61 -8.16
CA MET A 253 0.50 7.12 -6.81
C MET A 253 -0.99 7.21 -6.47
N TRP A 254 -1.82 7.62 -7.44
CA TRP A 254 -3.27 7.67 -7.31
C TRP A 254 -3.87 6.29 -7.08
N PHE A 255 -3.49 5.27 -7.86
CA PHE A 255 -3.97 3.89 -7.65
C PHE A 255 -3.59 3.38 -6.27
N HIS A 256 -2.33 3.56 -5.88
CA HIS A 256 -1.81 3.11 -4.59
C HIS A 256 -2.58 3.78 -3.42
N ARG A 257 -2.81 5.08 -3.50
CA ARG A 257 -3.56 5.83 -2.48
C ARG A 257 -5.04 5.47 -2.47
N MET A 258 -5.70 5.44 -3.62
CA MET A 258 -7.13 5.14 -3.70
C MET A 258 -7.44 3.72 -3.26
N GLU A 259 -6.57 2.74 -3.53
CA GLU A 259 -6.76 1.38 -3.02
C GLU A 259 -6.68 1.35 -1.48
N ILE A 260 -5.68 2.01 -0.89
CA ILE A 260 -5.53 2.14 0.56
C ILE A 260 -6.74 2.83 1.19
N LEU A 261 -7.16 3.98 0.66
CA LEU A 261 -8.32 4.73 1.17
C LEU A 261 -9.63 3.94 1.03
N SER A 262 -9.74 3.13 -0.01
CA SER A 262 -10.89 2.22 -0.19
C SER A 262 -10.87 1.11 0.87
N ARG A 263 -9.72 0.46 1.10
CA ARG A 263 -9.56 -0.57 2.16
C ARG A 263 -9.77 -0.03 3.57
N LEU A 264 -9.46 1.25 3.81
CA LEU A 264 -9.76 1.92 5.08
C LEU A 264 -11.27 2.16 5.27
N GLY A 265 -12.08 2.05 4.22
CA GLY A 265 -13.51 2.31 4.25
C GLY A 265 -13.87 3.79 4.26
N VAL A 266 -12.98 4.68 3.80
CA VAL A 266 -13.23 6.13 3.81
C VAL A 266 -13.57 6.70 2.43
N ALA A 267 -13.25 5.98 1.35
CA ALA A 267 -13.34 6.52 -0.01
C ALA A 267 -14.77 6.88 -0.42
N SER A 268 -15.79 6.13 0.04
CA SER A 268 -17.20 6.39 -0.24
C SER A 268 -17.85 7.40 0.72
N GLU A 269 -17.25 7.63 1.88
CA GLU A 269 -17.75 8.54 2.94
C GLU A 269 -17.32 10.00 2.72
N ILE A 270 -16.23 10.22 1.99
CA ILE A 270 -15.68 11.56 1.74
C ILE A 270 -16.00 11.98 0.30
N LYS A 271 -16.70 13.11 0.15
CA LYS A 271 -17.22 13.60 -1.13
C LYS A 271 -16.13 13.66 -2.22
N GLU A 272 -14.98 14.23 -1.91
CA GLU A 272 -13.87 14.39 -2.83
C GLU A 272 -13.40 13.02 -3.32
N LEU A 273 -13.18 12.06 -2.42
CA LEU A 273 -12.77 10.70 -2.77
C LEU A 273 -13.85 9.95 -3.53
N LYS A 274 -15.13 10.16 -3.20
CA LYS A 274 -16.26 9.57 -3.94
C LYS A 274 -16.27 10.02 -5.39
N GLN A 275 -15.92 11.28 -5.69
CA GLN A 275 -15.79 11.77 -7.07
C GLN A 275 -14.71 11.00 -7.85
N HIS A 276 -13.61 10.58 -7.20
CA HIS A 276 -12.61 9.71 -7.82
C HIS A 276 -13.16 8.31 -8.11
N LEU A 277 -14.00 7.77 -7.23
CA LEU A 277 -14.68 6.48 -7.45
C LEU A 277 -15.67 6.58 -8.61
N ASP A 278 -16.49 7.64 -8.65
CA ASP A 278 -17.46 7.89 -9.72
C ASP A 278 -16.77 8.05 -11.07
N PHE A 279 -15.66 8.81 -11.12
CA PHE A 279 -14.82 8.93 -12.30
C PHE A 279 -14.30 7.56 -12.78
N LEU A 280 -13.78 6.75 -11.86
CA LEU A 280 -13.24 5.44 -12.20
C LEU A 280 -14.32 4.48 -12.70
N ALA A 281 -15.48 4.48 -12.05
CA ALA A 281 -16.64 3.68 -12.44
C ALA A 281 -17.15 4.06 -13.83
N GLU A 282 -17.28 5.36 -14.12
CA GLU A 282 -17.68 5.84 -15.44
C GLU A 282 -16.66 5.45 -16.51
N LEU A 283 -15.36 5.63 -16.23
CA LEU A 283 -14.30 5.24 -17.14
C LEU A 283 -14.38 3.74 -17.50
N LEU A 284 -14.64 2.85 -16.53
CA LEU A 284 -14.82 1.44 -16.82
C LEU A 284 -16.08 1.19 -17.64
N ARG A 285 -17.22 1.83 -17.28
CA ARG A 285 -18.50 1.67 -17.97
C ARG A 285 -18.43 2.09 -19.44
N GLU A 286 -17.85 3.24 -19.73
CA GLU A 286 -17.66 3.75 -21.11
C GLU A 286 -16.76 2.83 -21.95
N ASN A 287 -15.90 2.05 -21.30
CA ASN A 287 -14.92 1.19 -21.94
C ASN A 287 -15.23 -0.31 -21.74
N ASN A 288 -16.50 -0.70 -21.67
CA ASN A 288 -16.93 -2.11 -21.58
C ASN A 288 -16.28 -2.89 -20.40
N GLY A 289 -16.12 -2.21 -19.27
CA GLY A 289 -15.56 -2.78 -18.04
C GLY A 289 -14.04 -2.79 -17.97
N ILE A 290 -13.30 -2.20 -18.91
CA ILE A 290 -11.83 -2.21 -18.91
C ILE A 290 -11.20 -0.83 -18.73
N PHE A 291 -10.06 -0.78 -18.03
CA PHE A 291 -9.22 0.41 -17.95
C PHE A 291 -8.24 0.43 -19.12
N ASN A 292 -8.56 1.18 -20.18
CA ASN A 292 -7.80 1.16 -21.43
C ASN A 292 -6.83 2.34 -21.63
N LYS A 293 -6.76 3.30 -20.69
CA LYS A 293 -5.79 4.42 -20.77
C LYS A 293 -4.37 3.86 -20.87
N ARG A 294 -3.64 4.32 -21.88
CA ARG A 294 -2.26 3.90 -22.10
C ARG A 294 -1.35 4.62 -21.12
N MET A 295 -0.82 3.87 -20.17
CA MET A 295 0.19 4.33 -19.21
C MET A 295 1.48 3.54 -19.39
N ASN A 296 2.61 4.19 -19.20
CA ASN A 296 3.92 3.57 -19.25
C ASN A 296 4.91 4.32 -18.35
N HIS A 297 5.02 3.87 -17.11
CA HIS A 297 6.04 4.35 -16.19
C HIS A 297 6.61 3.20 -15.36
N TYR A 298 7.91 3.21 -15.11
CA TYR A 298 8.59 2.14 -14.36
C TYR A 298 8.04 1.96 -12.95
N TYR A 299 7.40 2.98 -12.38
CA TYR A 299 6.70 2.92 -11.09
C TYR A 299 5.62 1.83 -11.03
N PHE A 300 5.02 1.45 -12.15
CA PHE A 300 4.05 0.35 -12.17
C PHE A 300 4.72 -1.01 -12.20
N THR A 301 5.83 -1.17 -12.92
CA THR A 301 6.43 -2.48 -13.21
C THR A 301 7.63 -2.81 -12.34
N LYS A 302 8.27 -1.80 -11.73
CA LYS A 302 9.41 -1.97 -10.84
C LYS A 302 8.93 -2.10 -9.40
N TRP A 303 9.10 -3.29 -8.83
CA TRP A 303 8.76 -3.58 -7.45
C TRP A 303 9.81 -3.00 -6.49
N SER A 304 9.31 -2.31 -5.47
CA SER A 304 10.09 -1.74 -4.37
C SER A 304 9.19 -1.61 -3.13
N PRO A 305 9.71 -1.09 -1.99
CA PRO A 305 8.87 -0.72 -0.84
C PRO A 305 7.74 0.27 -1.21
N TYR A 306 7.96 1.12 -2.22
CA TYR A 306 7.03 2.20 -2.59
C TYR A 306 6.32 2.01 -3.92
N SER A 307 6.88 1.24 -4.85
CA SER A 307 6.42 1.13 -6.24
C SER A 307 6.13 -0.31 -6.65
N GLY A 308 5.40 -0.48 -7.75
CA GLY A 308 5.02 -1.78 -8.28
C GLY A 308 3.53 -2.04 -8.08
N LEU A 309 2.78 -2.13 -9.16
CA LEU A 309 1.36 -2.51 -9.18
C LEU A 309 1.07 -3.60 -10.22
N ALA A 310 2.01 -3.84 -11.14
CA ALA A 310 1.90 -4.82 -12.21
C ALA A 310 2.08 -6.26 -11.68
N LEU A 311 1.01 -7.04 -11.75
CA LEU A 311 0.98 -8.47 -11.45
C LEU A 311 1.20 -9.31 -12.71
N GLU A 312 0.98 -8.75 -13.89
CA GLU A 312 1.44 -9.37 -15.13
C GLU A 312 2.97 -9.39 -15.22
N LYS A 313 3.51 -10.35 -15.97
CA LYS A 313 4.97 -10.53 -16.08
C LYS A 313 5.69 -9.34 -16.74
N ASP A 314 4.99 -8.60 -17.60
CA ASP A 314 5.48 -7.39 -18.27
C ASP A 314 4.30 -6.63 -18.91
N TRP A 315 4.55 -5.39 -19.35
CA TRP A 315 3.61 -4.56 -20.11
C TRP A 315 3.95 -4.50 -21.61
N ARG A 316 4.60 -5.54 -22.16
CA ARG A 316 4.93 -5.57 -23.60
C ARG A 316 3.68 -5.77 -24.45
N SER A 317 2.70 -6.52 -23.94
CA SER A 317 1.37 -6.65 -24.54
C SER A 317 0.41 -5.62 -23.96
N GLY A 318 -0.43 -5.02 -24.82
CA GLY A 318 -1.50 -4.12 -24.40
C GLY A 318 -2.49 -4.79 -23.44
N THR A 319 -2.85 -6.04 -23.68
CA THR A 319 -3.79 -6.80 -22.84
C THR A 319 -3.29 -6.94 -21.41
N ARG A 320 -1.99 -7.23 -21.21
CA ARG A 320 -1.41 -7.38 -19.87
C ARG A 320 -1.49 -6.08 -19.06
N ARG A 321 -1.10 -4.95 -19.66
CA ARG A 321 -1.27 -3.65 -19.01
C ARG A 321 -2.73 -3.38 -18.65
N ILE A 322 -3.65 -3.67 -19.57
CA ILE A 322 -5.10 -3.50 -19.32
C ILE A 322 -5.54 -4.39 -18.15
N CYS A 323 -5.12 -5.66 -18.09
CA CYS A 323 -5.44 -6.55 -16.97
C CYS A 323 -4.98 -5.96 -15.63
N ASP A 324 -3.73 -5.50 -15.52
CA ASP A 324 -3.21 -4.91 -14.28
C ASP A 324 -4.00 -3.66 -13.85
N LEU A 325 -4.20 -2.71 -14.76
CA LEU A 325 -4.89 -1.46 -14.43
C LEU A 325 -6.39 -1.68 -14.15
N THR A 326 -7.02 -2.59 -14.90
CA THR A 326 -8.41 -2.98 -14.69
C THR A 326 -8.58 -3.69 -13.36
N PHE A 327 -7.65 -4.56 -12.97
CA PHE A 327 -7.67 -5.22 -11.66
C PHE A 327 -7.49 -4.22 -10.51
N ARG A 328 -6.55 -3.26 -10.62
CA ARG A 328 -6.42 -2.18 -9.62
C ARG A 328 -7.69 -1.35 -9.49
N SER A 329 -8.34 -1.06 -10.61
CA SER A 329 -9.62 -0.36 -10.64
C SER A 329 -10.71 -1.16 -9.92
N LEU A 330 -10.79 -2.47 -10.17
CA LEU A 330 -11.74 -3.37 -9.52
C LEU A 330 -11.52 -3.44 -8.01
N LEU A 331 -10.26 -3.52 -7.54
CA LEU A 331 -9.95 -3.52 -6.10
C LEU A 331 -10.43 -2.24 -5.41
N ILE A 332 -10.18 -1.07 -6.00
CA ILE A 332 -10.62 0.23 -5.47
C ILE A 332 -12.15 0.25 -5.31
N LEU A 333 -12.87 -0.14 -6.36
CA LEU A 333 -14.33 -0.13 -6.36
C LEU A 333 -14.93 -1.16 -5.40
N HIS A 334 -14.34 -2.36 -5.34
CA HIS A 334 -14.76 -3.41 -4.41
C HIS A 334 -14.57 -2.98 -2.95
N TYR A 335 -13.36 -2.54 -2.56
CA TYR A 335 -13.09 -2.20 -1.17
C TYR A 335 -13.78 -0.93 -0.69
N SER A 336 -14.10 0.01 -1.59
CA SER A 336 -14.90 1.18 -1.24
C SER A 336 -16.39 0.87 -1.02
N GLY A 337 -16.80 -0.38 -1.31
CA GLY A 337 -18.21 -0.78 -1.26
C GLY A 337 -19.04 -0.16 -2.37
N TYR A 338 -18.43 0.21 -3.50
CA TYR A 338 -19.10 0.85 -4.62
C TYR A 338 -20.08 -0.13 -5.28
N ARG A 339 -21.39 0.17 -5.24
CA ARG A 339 -22.45 -0.75 -5.70
C ARG A 339 -23.03 -0.39 -7.07
N GLU A 340 -22.68 0.75 -7.65
CA GLU A 340 -23.32 1.30 -8.86
C GLU A 340 -22.66 0.88 -10.19
N LEU A 341 -22.24 -0.39 -10.31
CA LEU A 341 -21.52 -0.90 -11.49
C LEU A 341 -22.07 -2.19 -12.07
#